data_AF-A0A7U4TJ29-F1
#
_entry.id   AF-A0A7U4TJ29-F1
#
_cell.length_a   1.000
_cell.length_b   1.000
_cell.length_c   1.000
_cell.angle_alpha   90.00
_cell.angle_beta   90.00
_cell.angle_gamma   90.00
#
_symmetry.space_group_name_H-M   'P 1'
#
loop_
_entity.id
_entity.type
_entity.pdbx_description
1 polymer ?
#
loop_
_entity_poly.entity_id
_entity_poly.type
_entity_poly.pdbx_seq_one_letter_code
_entity_poly.pdbx_strand_id
1 'polypeptide(L)'
;MNDKKEFERYYLKEFFKLLNETPENIQDSESPDFIVNIHQLEIGIEITEFHSDLKGEKGRPRRLVEEAWASLQKKIMTEVEKYEELKNMKGLLSFENVEIPRNSGQKSFIDELIQLSLEMFKTGQQKISPGINYPLLNKYLKNSVLKK
;
A
#
# COMPACT_ATOMS: atom_id res chain seq x y z
N MET A 1 -29.01 -22.79 11.91
CA MET A 1 -28.47 -22.60 10.54
C MET A 1 -27.13 -21.89 10.72
N ASN A 2 -26.09 -22.27 9.98
CA ASN A 2 -24.73 -21.75 10.20
C ASN A 2 -24.57 -20.47 9.36
N ASP A 3 -24.56 -19.29 9.99
CA ASP A 3 -24.53 -17.98 9.32
C ASP A 3 -23.40 -17.86 8.28
N LYS A 4 -22.27 -18.54 8.52
CA LYS A 4 -21.14 -18.62 7.59
C LYS A 4 -21.49 -19.32 6.27
N LYS A 5 -22.16 -20.48 6.32
CA LYS A 5 -22.55 -21.25 5.12
C LYS A 5 -23.60 -20.52 4.28
N GLU A 6 -24.48 -19.76 4.93
CA GLU A 6 -25.44 -18.90 4.20
C GLU A 6 -24.74 -17.77 3.44
N PHE A 7 -23.75 -17.13 4.08
CA PHE A 7 -22.93 -16.10 3.45
C PHE A 7 -22.11 -16.65 2.28
N GLU A 8 -21.42 -17.76 2.46
CA GLU A 8 -20.69 -18.48 1.40
C GLU A 8 -21.61 -18.83 0.22
N ARG A 9 -22.79 -19.39 0.50
CA ARG A 9 -23.79 -19.73 -0.52
C ARG A 9 -24.28 -18.50 -1.30
N TYR A 10 -24.39 -17.34 -0.65
CA TYR A 10 -24.74 -16.09 -1.33
C TYR A 10 -23.69 -15.73 -2.39
N TYR A 11 -22.39 -15.73 -2.04
CA TYR A 11 -21.33 -15.44 -3.01
C TYR A 11 -21.25 -16.46 -4.13
N LEU A 12 -21.47 -17.73 -3.82
CA LEU A 12 -21.49 -18.78 -4.83
C LEU A 12 -22.57 -18.53 -5.90
N LYS A 13 -23.76 -18.11 -5.49
CA LYS A 13 -24.86 -17.78 -6.41
C LYS A 13 -24.55 -16.55 -7.26
N GLU A 14 -24.00 -15.49 -6.67
CA GLU A 14 -23.61 -14.29 -7.42
C GLU A 14 -22.47 -14.59 -8.40
N PHE A 15 -21.53 -15.46 -8.03
CA PHE A 15 -20.46 -15.90 -8.93
C PHE A 15 -21.01 -16.59 -10.20
N PHE A 16 -21.94 -17.53 -10.06
CA PHE A 16 -22.54 -18.20 -11.23
C PHE A 16 -23.37 -17.25 -12.09
N LYS A 17 -24.09 -16.31 -11.47
CA LYS A 17 -24.82 -15.26 -12.19
C LYS A 17 -23.89 -14.40 -13.04
N LEU A 18 -22.69 -14.05 -12.54
CA LEU A 18 -21.69 -13.31 -13.31
C LEU A 18 -21.13 -14.10 -14.50
N LEU A 19 -21.05 -15.42 -14.36
CA LEU A 19 -20.63 -16.32 -15.44
C LEU A 19 -21.75 -16.62 -16.45
N ASN A 20 -22.97 -16.15 -16.21
CA ASN A 20 -24.19 -16.59 -16.91
C ASN A 20 -24.36 -18.11 -16.90
N GLU A 21 -23.89 -18.77 -15.84
CA GLU A 21 -24.02 -20.21 -15.65
C GLU A 21 -25.13 -20.48 -14.63
N THR A 22 -25.87 -21.58 -14.84
CA THR A 22 -26.89 -22.04 -13.89
C THR A 22 -26.57 -23.49 -13.52
N PRO A 23 -26.00 -23.74 -12.33
CA PRO A 23 -25.72 -25.10 -11.88
C PRO A 23 -27.03 -25.88 -11.71
N GLU A 24 -27.01 -27.15 -12.11
CA GLU A 24 -28.15 -28.08 -11.96
C GLU A 24 -28.39 -28.41 -10.49
N ASN A 25 -27.32 -28.48 -9.70
CA ASN A 25 -27.35 -28.75 -8.27
C ASN A 25 -26.19 -28.03 -7.55
N ILE A 26 -26.43 -27.63 -6.31
CA ILE A 26 -25.43 -27.10 -5.36
C ILE A 26 -25.62 -27.81 -4.02
N GLN A 27 -24.68 -28.66 -3.65
CA GLN A 27 -24.66 -29.40 -2.39
C GLN A 27 -23.61 -28.83 -1.42
N ASP A 28 -23.96 -28.74 -0.15
CA ASP A 28 -23.02 -28.36 0.91
C ASP A 28 -22.15 -29.56 1.29
N SER A 29 -20.86 -29.31 1.47
CA SER A 29 -19.87 -30.30 1.89
C SER A 29 -18.90 -29.68 2.90
N GLU A 30 -18.19 -30.53 3.65
CA GLU A 30 -17.17 -30.07 4.61
C GLU A 30 -15.81 -29.85 3.97
N SER A 31 -15.51 -30.57 2.88
CA SER A 31 -14.32 -30.33 2.07
C SER A 31 -14.53 -30.96 0.69
N PRO A 32 -14.62 -30.16 -0.39
CA PRO A 32 -14.66 -28.70 -0.42
C PRO A 32 -15.96 -28.12 0.16
N ASP A 33 -16.05 -26.80 0.34
CA ASP A 33 -17.26 -26.15 0.87
C ASP A 33 -18.57 -26.49 0.14
N PHE A 34 -18.50 -26.63 -1.19
CA PHE A 34 -19.64 -27.00 -2.03
C PHE A 34 -19.23 -27.97 -3.14
N ILE A 35 -20.19 -28.81 -3.55
CA ILE A 35 -20.10 -29.61 -4.77
C ILE A 35 -21.21 -29.12 -5.71
N VAL A 36 -20.84 -28.78 -6.94
CA VAL A 36 -21.78 -28.26 -7.95
C VAL A 36 -21.75 -29.11 -9.21
N ASN A 37 -22.91 -29.25 -9.86
CA ASN A 37 -23.03 -29.92 -11.16
C ASN A 37 -23.33 -28.90 -12.25
N ILE A 38 -22.47 -28.85 -13.27
CA ILE A 38 -22.62 -27.96 -14.43
C ILE A 38 -22.25 -28.75 -15.68
N HIS A 39 -23.16 -28.80 -16.67
CA HIS A 39 -22.94 -29.54 -17.93
C HIS A 39 -22.47 -30.99 -17.72
N GLN A 40 -23.09 -31.69 -16.76
CA GLN A 40 -22.73 -33.07 -16.34
C GLN A 40 -21.34 -33.24 -15.69
N LEU A 41 -20.65 -32.15 -15.35
CA LEU A 41 -19.40 -32.17 -14.60
C LEU A 41 -19.64 -31.84 -13.13
N GLU A 42 -19.09 -32.67 -12.26
CA GLU A 42 -19.04 -32.43 -10.81
C GLU A 42 -17.80 -31.59 -10.47
N ILE A 43 -18.01 -30.45 -9.83
CA ILE A 43 -16.96 -29.48 -9.50
C ILE A 43 -16.99 -29.21 -7.99
N GLY A 44 -15.84 -29.37 -7.35
CA GLY A 44 -15.61 -28.97 -5.97
C GLY A 44 -15.25 -27.49 -5.85
N ILE A 45 -15.93 -26.75 -4.98
CA ILE A 45 -15.71 -25.31 -4.77
C ILE A 45 -15.43 -25.04 -3.30
N GLU A 46 -14.25 -24.49 -3.02
CA GLU A 46 -13.85 -23.97 -1.72
C GLU A 46 -13.97 -22.43 -1.73
N ILE A 47 -14.64 -21.86 -0.73
CA ILE A 47 -14.78 -20.41 -0.61
C ILE A 47 -13.83 -19.92 0.47
N THR A 48 -12.71 -19.36 0.01
CA THR A 48 -11.77 -18.70 0.91
C THR A 48 -12.05 -17.20 0.97
N GLU A 49 -12.42 -16.69 2.14
CA GLU A 49 -12.44 -15.26 2.39
C GLU A 49 -11.01 -14.71 2.42
N PHE A 50 -10.66 -13.93 1.42
CA PHE A 50 -9.42 -13.18 1.41
C PHE A 50 -9.72 -11.75 1.89
N HIS A 51 -9.39 -11.45 3.15
CA HIS A 51 -9.39 -10.06 3.61
C HIS A 51 -8.24 -9.31 2.94
N SER A 52 -8.50 -8.70 1.78
CA SER A 52 -7.54 -7.77 1.16
C SER A 52 -8.17 -6.46 0.79
N ASP A 53 -7.65 -5.41 1.41
CA ASP A 53 -7.94 -4.02 1.07
C ASP A 53 -7.15 -3.63 -0.21
N LEU A 54 -7.65 -4.06 -1.38
CA LEU A 54 -7.35 -3.57 -2.75
C LEU A 54 -5.89 -3.69 -3.26
N LYS A 55 -5.65 -4.60 -4.22
CA LYS A 55 -4.34 -4.83 -4.87
C LYS A 55 -3.94 -3.69 -5.83
N GLY A 56 -2.74 -3.12 -5.65
CA GLY A 56 -2.05 -2.32 -6.69
C GLY A 56 -1.26 -3.21 -7.66
N GLU A 57 -0.68 -2.60 -8.71
CA GLU A 57 -0.05 -3.24 -9.91
C GLU A 57 1.05 -4.31 -9.64
N LYS A 58 1.45 -4.55 -8.39
CA LYS A 58 2.47 -5.56 -8.01
C LYS A 58 2.04 -6.48 -6.87
N GLY A 59 0.74 -6.64 -6.64
CA GLY A 59 0.22 -7.52 -5.58
C GLY A 59 0.41 -6.99 -4.15
N ARG A 60 0.92 -5.76 -3.98
CA ARG A 60 0.88 -5.03 -2.71
C ARG A 60 -0.42 -4.23 -2.63
N PRO A 61 -1.16 -4.31 -1.52
CA PRO A 61 -2.34 -3.47 -1.31
C PRO A 61 -2.03 -1.99 -1.50
N ARG A 62 -2.80 -1.28 -2.33
CA ARG A 62 -2.65 0.17 -2.54
C ARG A 62 -2.79 0.91 -1.22
N ARG A 63 -3.73 0.46 -0.37
CA ARG A 63 -3.94 0.98 0.98
C ARG A 63 -2.71 0.81 1.88
N LEU A 64 -2.03 -0.34 1.86
CA LEU A 64 -0.79 -0.51 2.64
C LEU A 64 0.33 0.43 2.17
N VAL A 65 0.41 0.69 0.87
CA VAL A 65 1.36 1.66 0.34
C VAL A 65 0.99 3.08 0.80
N GLU A 66 -0.27 3.49 0.66
CA GLU A 66 -0.78 4.80 1.10
C GLU A 66 -0.67 4.98 2.63
N GLU A 67 -0.95 3.96 3.43
CA GLU A 67 -0.79 3.96 4.89
C GLU A 67 0.69 4.04 5.28
N ALA A 68 1.56 3.35 4.56
CA ALA A 68 2.99 3.43 4.80
C ALA A 68 3.56 4.81 4.40
N TRP A 69 3.03 5.43 3.35
CA TRP A 69 3.28 6.83 2.99
C TRP A 69 2.81 7.79 4.08
N ALA A 70 1.57 7.64 4.55
CA ALA A 70 1.02 8.47 5.63
C ALA A 70 1.83 8.29 6.94
N SER A 71 2.25 7.06 7.25
CA SER A 71 3.10 6.76 8.39
C SER A 71 4.48 7.42 8.27
N LEU A 72 5.12 7.33 7.10
CA LEU A 72 6.40 7.98 6.83
C LEU A 72 6.28 9.51 6.92
N GLN A 73 5.24 10.09 6.31
CA GLN A 73 4.97 11.52 6.35
C GLN A 73 4.80 11.99 7.79
N LYS A 74 4.02 11.28 8.61
CA LYS A 74 3.83 11.61 10.03
C LYS A 74 5.18 11.64 10.76
N LYS A 75 6.03 10.63 10.55
CA LYS A 75 7.37 10.58 11.16
C LYS A 75 8.27 11.73 10.70
N ILE A 76 8.26 12.07 9.41
CA ILE A 76 8.98 13.23 8.87
C ILE A 76 8.52 14.49 9.57
N MET A 77 7.21 14.73 9.65
CA MET A 77 6.66 15.94 10.29
C MET A 77 7.02 16.03 11.77
N THR A 78 6.95 14.93 12.51
CA THR A 78 7.37 14.88 13.92
C THR A 78 8.85 15.24 14.11
N GLU A 79 9.72 14.86 13.18
CA GLU A 79 11.13 15.24 13.25
C GLU A 79 11.35 16.70 12.81
N VAL A 80 10.67 17.17 11.76
CA VAL A 80 10.75 18.56 11.28
C VAL A 80 10.36 19.57 12.37
N GLU A 81 9.34 19.26 13.17
CA GLU A 81 8.89 20.13 14.27
C GLU A 81 9.98 20.43 15.32
N LYS A 82 11.05 19.64 15.37
CA LYS A 82 12.18 19.85 16.27
C LYS A 82 13.17 20.94 15.79
N TYR A 83 13.04 21.39 14.54
CA TYR A 83 13.96 22.34 13.90
C TYR A 83 13.22 23.63 13.57
N GLU A 84 13.51 24.71 14.30
CA GLU A 84 12.86 26.02 14.14
C GLU A 84 12.98 26.57 12.71
N GLU A 85 14.10 26.32 12.05
CA GLU A 85 14.38 26.77 10.68
C GLU A 85 13.40 26.16 9.65
N LEU A 86 12.88 24.97 9.93
CA LEU A 86 12.06 24.20 9.00
C LEU A 86 10.55 24.32 9.27
N LYS A 87 10.13 24.81 10.45
CA LYS A 87 8.71 24.84 10.86
C LYS A 87 7.78 25.59 9.89
N ASN A 88 8.28 26.65 9.26
CA ASN A 88 7.50 27.47 8.32
C ASN A 88 7.86 27.17 6.86
N MET A 89 8.50 26.03 6.60
CA MET A 89 8.90 25.62 5.27
C MET A 89 7.96 24.51 4.76
N LYS A 90 7.61 24.58 3.48
CA LYS A 90 6.93 23.54 2.74
C LYS A 90 7.95 22.70 1.99
N GLY A 91 8.00 21.41 2.32
CA GLY A 91 8.79 20.41 1.61
C GLY A 91 7.94 19.67 0.58
N LEU A 92 8.47 19.51 -0.64
CA LEU A 92 7.92 18.60 -1.65
C LEU A 92 9.00 17.59 -2.04
N LEU A 93 8.68 16.31 -1.91
CA LEU A 93 9.57 15.20 -2.24
C LEU A 93 9.08 14.52 -3.52
N SER A 94 9.94 14.46 -4.53
CA SER A 94 9.68 13.70 -5.75
C SER A 94 10.43 12.37 -5.68
N PHE A 95 9.71 11.26 -5.74
CA PHE A 95 10.29 9.92 -5.66
C PHE A 95 10.58 9.34 -7.04
N GLU A 96 11.62 8.51 -7.13
CA GLU A 96 11.97 7.76 -8.35
C GLU A 96 10.94 6.67 -8.64
N ASN A 97 10.40 6.04 -7.59
CA ASN A 97 9.42 4.95 -7.68
C ASN A 97 8.41 5.05 -6.53
N VAL A 98 7.33 4.26 -6.58
CA VAL A 98 6.32 4.16 -5.50
C VAL A 98 6.83 3.38 -4.27
N GLU A 99 8.15 3.21 -4.14
CA GLU A 99 8.78 2.51 -3.04
C GLU A 99 9.23 3.48 -1.95
N ILE A 100 9.03 3.09 -0.70
CA ILE A 100 9.52 3.81 0.48
C ILE A 100 10.57 2.99 1.24
N PRO A 101 11.41 3.63 2.07
CA PRO A 101 12.30 2.91 2.96
C PRO A 101 11.54 1.93 3.87
N ARG A 102 12.10 0.71 4.02
CA ARG A 102 11.63 -0.24 5.04
C ARG A 102 11.74 0.38 6.43
N ASN A 103 10.90 -0.04 7.37
CA ASN A 103 10.85 0.50 8.74
C ASN A 103 12.24 0.65 9.40
N SER A 104 13.14 -0.33 9.22
CA SER A 104 14.50 -0.28 9.76
C SER A 104 15.38 0.84 9.18
N GLY A 105 15.12 1.28 7.95
CA GLY A 105 15.86 2.35 7.27
C GLY A 105 15.15 3.70 7.28
N GLN A 106 13.93 3.80 7.80
CA GLN A 106 13.17 5.05 7.80
C GLN A 106 13.82 6.12 8.67
N LYS A 107 14.39 5.76 9.82
CA LYS A 107 15.08 6.73 10.68
C LYS A 107 16.23 7.40 9.93
N SER A 108 17.15 6.61 9.37
CA SER A 108 18.29 7.14 8.62
C SER A 108 17.88 7.93 7.38
N PHE A 109 16.80 7.51 6.69
CA PHE A 109 16.25 8.29 5.58
C PHE A 109 15.74 9.67 6.04
N ILE A 110 15.04 9.73 7.18
CA ILE A 110 14.55 10.99 7.74
C ILE A 110 15.72 11.85 8.20
N ASP A 111 16.74 11.27 8.84
CA ASP A 111 17.94 11.99 9.27
C ASP A 111 18.65 12.65 8.07
N GLU A 112 18.84 11.91 6.97
CA GLU A 112 19.39 12.46 5.73
C GLU A 112 18.50 13.58 5.15
N LEU A 113 17.17 13.39 5.16
CA LEU A 113 16.22 14.38 4.64
C LEU A 113 16.27 15.70 5.43
N ILE A 114 16.35 15.62 6.76
CA ILE A 114 16.49 16.80 7.63
C ILE A 114 17.80 17.50 7.34
N GLN A 115 18.91 16.77 7.24
CA GLN A 115 20.22 17.35 6.92
C GLN A 115 20.20 18.09 5.58
N LEU A 116 19.66 17.46 4.53
CA LEU A 116 19.51 18.08 3.21
C LEU A 116 18.62 19.35 3.29
N SER A 117 17.52 19.29 4.04
CA SER A 117 16.60 20.43 4.18
C SER A 117 17.23 21.61 4.91
N LEU A 118 18.04 21.35 5.95
CA LEU A 118 18.81 22.38 6.65
C LEU A 118 19.89 22.99 5.75
N GLU A 119 20.53 22.19 4.89
CA GLU A 119 21.48 22.69 3.89
C GLU A 119 20.77 23.58 2.86
N MET A 120 19.63 23.14 2.33
CA MET A 120 18.78 23.93 1.42
C MET A 120 18.36 25.27 2.05
N PHE A 121 17.98 25.25 3.33
CA PHE A 121 17.64 26.47 4.07
C PHE A 121 18.83 27.43 4.18
N LYS A 122 20.00 26.93 4.58
CA LYS A 122 21.22 27.74 4.76
C LYS A 122 21.74 28.32 3.45
N THR A 123 21.67 27.56 2.37
CA THR A 123 22.14 27.96 1.03
C THR A 123 21.11 28.77 0.25
N GLY A 124 19.85 28.80 0.71
CA GLY A 124 18.74 29.41 -0.01
C GLY A 124 18.30 28.64 -1.26
N GLN A 125 18.79 27.41 -1.46
CA GLN A 125 18.44 26.58 -2.61
C GLN A 125 17.03 26.01 -2.45
N GLN A 126 16.16 26.31 -3.42
CA GLN A 126 14.76 25.87 -3.38
C GLN A 126 14.54 24.46 -3.93
N LYS A 127 15.47 23.92 -4.72
CA LYS A 127 15.36 22.59 -5.33
C LYS A 127 16.73 21.94 -5.44
N ILE A 128 16.85 20.72 -4.94
CA ILE A 128 18.09 19.93 -4.99
C ILE A 128 17.75 18.47 -5.33
N SER A 129 18.59 17.84 -6.15
CA SER A 129 18.63 16.37 -6.23
C SER A 129 19.65 15.88 -5.22
N PRO A 130 19.36 14.86 -4.39
CA PRO A 130 20.31 14.44 -3.37
C PRO A 130 21.67 14.13 -4.00
N GLY A 131 22.76 14.57 -3.36
CA GLY A 131 24.13 14.30 -3.79
C GLY A 131 24.66 12.99 -3.23
N ILE A 132 25.90 12.63 -3.55
CA ILE A 132 26.58 11.39 -3.08
C ILE A 132 26.57 11.26 -1.54
N ASN A 133 26.50 12.38 -0.82
CA ASN A 133 26.43 12.42 0.65
C ASN A 133 25.12 11.89 1.24
N TYR A 134 24.09 11.65 0.40
CA TYR A 134 22.76 11.21 0.82
C TYR A 134 22.38 9.89 0.14
N PRO A 135 23.07 8.79 0.47
CA PRO A 135 22.90 7.51 -0.23
C PRO A 135 21.50 6.92 -0.09
N LEU A 136 20.81 7.11 1.04
CA LEU A 136 19.43 6.66 1.18
C LEU A 136 18.48 7.55 0.41
N LEU A 137 18.65 8.88 0.46
CA LEU A 137 17.80 9.77 -0.35
C LEU A 137 17.95 9.47 -1.84
N ASN A 138 19.18 9.26 -2.36
CA ASN A 138 19.42 8.91 -3.77
C ASN A 138 18.71 7.65 -4.23
N LYS A 139 18.48 6.71 -3.31
CA LYS A 139 17.78 5.46 -3.63
C LYS A 139 16.29 5.69 -3.91
N TYR A 140 15.68 6.69 -3.28
CA TYR A 140 14.23 6.88 -3.30
C TYR A 140 13.79 8.19 -3.95
N LEU A 141 14.57 9.26 -3.85
CA LEU A 141 14.22 10.60 -4.28
C LEU A 141 14.91 10.97 -5.59
N LYS A 142 14.09 11.48 -6.51
CA LYS A 142 14.54 12.17 -7.71
C LYS A 142 14.98 13.60 -7.40
N ASN A 143 14.20 14.31 -6.59
CA ASN A 143 14.53 15.64 -6.11
C ASN A 143 13.70 16.03 -4.88
N SER A 144 14.22 17.00 -4.13
CA SER A 144 13.57 17.67 -3.03
C SER A 144 13.39 19.16 -3.36
N VAL A 145 12.27 19.73 -2.93
CA VAL A 145 11.96 21.15 -3.05
C VAL A 145 11.62 21.70 -1.67
N LEU A 146 12.16 22.87 -1.33
CA LEU A 146 11.91 23.57 -0.08
C LEU A 146 11.51 25.01 -0.39
N LYS A 147 10.35 25.43 0.13
CA LYS A 147 9.77 26.76 -0.10
C LYS A 147 9.20 27.34 1.20
N LYS A 148 9.11 28.66 1.30
CA LYS A 148 8.29 29.32 2.34
C LYS A 148 6.81 29.31 1.93
#